data_AF-A0A1B7WGG7-F1
#
_entry.id   AF-A0A1B7WGG7-F1
#
_cell.length_a   1.000
_cell.length_b   1.000
_cell.length_c   1.000
_cell.angle_alpha   90.00
_cell.angle_beta   90.00
_cell.angle_gamma   90.00
#
_symmetry.space_group_name_H-M   'P 1'
#
loop_
_entity.id
_entity.type
_entity.pdbx_description
1 polymer ?
#
loop_
_entity_poly.entity_id
_entity_poly.type
_entity_poly.pdbx_seq_one_letter_code
_entity_poly.pdbx_strand_id
1 'polypeptide(L)'
;TLINPCLTLDWVIDFNDLSIEEASEYQLPFHRVQEKVKPERDQNREVSRKINWWKFGRERPAMRQAISSLSCYFAIPKIAKWVIFTPVDVSILPCEANMVIASDDFYILGILTSNLHRMWVKAQSSTLKGDTRYTNTTCFETFPFPQTVDIKIVEKIRTKAEELHQYRTQQMETKQWGITTLYNKFFNEPSSQLYKLHQQLDKLVMDAYKFTPEDDILKKLLTLNLELAEKEKQGIKIVGLYSPN
;
A
#
# COMPACT_ATOMS: atom_id res chain seq x y z
N THR A 1 -0.61 0.71 -12.75
CA THR A 1 -0.17 -0.57 -12.17
C THR A 1 0.89 -0.27 -11.13
N LEU A 2 1.05 -1.07 -10.07
CA LEU A 2 2.15 -0.89 -9.11
C LEU A 2 3.48 -0.65 -9.82
N ILE A 3 4.37 0.11 -9.17
CA ILE A 3 5.71 0.37 -9.66
C ILE A 3 6.39 -0.95 -9.98
N ASN A 4 6.64 -1.13 -11.27
CA ASN A 4 7.44 -2.20 -11.79
C ASN A 4 8.76 -1.54 -12.19
N PRO A 5 9.91 -1.86 -11.56
CA PRO A 5 11.21 -1.34 -11.93
C PRO A 5 11.56 -1.65 -13.39
N CYS A 6 10.90 -2.64 -14.00
CA CYS A 6 11.06 -3.00 -15.41
C CYS A 6 10.11 -2.25 -16.36
N LEU A 7 9.24 -1.36 -15.85
CA LEU A 7 8.44 -0.45 -16.67
C LEU A 7 9.06 0.94 -16.65
N THR A 8 9.06 1.60 -17.81
CA THR A 8 9.37 3.03 -17.89
C THR A 8 8.37 3.79 -17.02
N LEU A 9 8.88 4.58 -16.07
CA LEU A 9 8.05 5.50 -15.31
C LEU A 9 7.44 6.52 -16.29
N ASP A 10 6.12 6.64 -16.25
CA ASP A 10 5.41 7.71 -16.95
C ASP A 10 5.45 8.98 -16.11
N TRP A 11 5.62 10.11 -16.79
CA TRP A 11 5.68 11.42 -16.16
C TRP A 11 4.30 12.07 -16.10
N VAL A 12 4.04 12.80 -15.01
CA VAL A 12 2.86 13.64 -14.86
C VAL A 12 3.29 15.08 -14.58
N ILE A 13 2.52 16.04 -15.11
CA ILE A 13 2.67 17.44 -14.76
C ILE A 13 1.83 17.69 -13.51
N ASP A 14 2.49 18.00 -12.40
CA ASP A 14 1.86 18.30 -11.12
C ASP A 14 2.32 19.68 -10.65
N PHE A 15 1.43 20.67 -10.76
CA PHE A 15 1.65 22.00 -10.20
C PHE A 15 1.30 22.07 -8.71
N ASN A 16 0.79 20.98 -8.13
CA ASN A 16 0.34 20.88 -6.74
C ASN A 16 -0.46 22.13 -6.30
N ASP A 17 0.05 22.89 -5.33
CA ASP A 17 -0.64 24.01 -4.73
C ASP A 17 -0.38 25.36 -5.43
N LEU A 18 0.50 25.41 -6.44
CA LEU A 18 0.88 26.65 -7.13
C LEU A 18 -0.33 27.41 -7.67
N SER A 19 -0.29 28.74 -7.50
CA SER A 19 -1.22 29.66 -8.18
C SER A 19 -1.10 29.55 -9.70
N ILE A 20 -2.06 30.11 -10.44
CA ILE A 20 -1.97 30.09 -11.91
C ILE A 20 -0.79 30.93 -12.40
N GLU A 21 -0.50 32.03 -11.71
CA GLU A 21 0.62 32.91 -11.97
C GLU A 21 1.94 32.14 -11.85
N GLU A 22 2.18 31.48 -10.71
CA GLU A 22 3.38 30.66 -10.49
C GLU A 22 3.45 29.46 -11.45
N ALA A 23 2.33 28.76 -11.70
CA ALA A 23 2.31 27.65 -12.64
C ALA A 23 2.64 28.09 -14.07
N SER A 24 2.23 29.31 -14.46
CA SER A 24 2.47 29.87 -15.80
C SER A 24 3.93 30.21 -16.07
N GLU A 25 4.75 30.38 -15.03
CA GLU A 25 6.21 30.56 -15.17
C GLU A 25 6.87 29.32 -15.78
N TYR A 26 6.29 28.13 -15.56
CA TYR A 26 6.72 26.88 -16.18
C TYR A 26 6.08 26.72 -17.58
N GLN A 27 6.53 27.52 -18.54
CA GLN A 27 5.90 27.69 -19.86
C GLN A 27 5.55 26.39 -20.59
N LEU A 28 6.50 25.45 -20.71
CA LEU A 28 6.31 24.21 -21.45
C LEU A 28 5.24 23.29 -20.81
N PRO A 29 5.34 22.89 -19.53
CA PRO A 29 4.30 22.08 -18.92
C PRO A 29 2.96 22.83 -18.81
N PHE A 30 2.98 24.15 -18.58
CA PHE A 30 1.75 24.93 -18.48
C PHE A 30 0.97 24.95 -19.80
N HIS A 31 1.65 25.27 -20.92
CA HIS A 31 1.03 25.22 -22.25
C HIS A 31 0.52 23.81 -22.58
N ARG A 32 1.25 22.76 -22.21
CA ARG A 32 0.78 21.39 -22.42
C ARG A 32 -0.51 21.09 -21.67
N VAL A 33 -0.63 21.50 -20.42
CA VAL A 33 -1.86 21.33 -19.63
C VAL A 33 -2.98 22.23 -20.18
N GLN A 34 -2.66 23.44 -20.63
CA GLN A 34 -3.61 24.36 -21.23
C GLN A 34 -4.21 23.80 -22.53
N GLU A 35 -3.39 23.23 -23.41
CA GLU A 35 -3.86 22.67 -24.68
C GLU A 35 -4.62 21.35 -24.51
N LYS A 36 -4.16 20.48 -23.59
CA LYS A 36 -4.65 19.10 -23.50
C LYS A 36 -5.68 18.86 -22.41
N VAL A 37 -5.63 19.62 -21.32
CA VAL A 37 -6.47 19.38 -20.13
C VAL A 37 -7.55 20.44 -20.00
N LYS A 38 -7.24 21.73 -20.25
CA LYS A 38 -8.21 22.82 -20.09
C LYS A 38 -9.51 22.63 -20.90
N PRO A 39 -9.50 22.22 -22.19
CA PRO A 39 -10.75 22.05 -22.95
C PRO A 39 -11.70 21.02 -22.32
N GLU A 40 -11.16 19.95 -21.75
CA GLU A 40 -11.95 18.95 -21.02
C GLU A 40 -12.46 19.53 -19.68
N ARG A 41 -11.60 20.25 -18.95
CA ARG A 41 -11.95 20.89 -17.67
C ARG A 41 -13.06 21.93 -17.82
N ASP A 42 -13.06 22.72 -18.88
CA ASP A 42 -14.08 23.76 -19.13
C ASP A 42 -15.50 23.16 -19.26
N GLN A 43 -15.61 21.91 -19.70
CA GLN A 43 -16.86 21.15 -19.82
C GLN A 43 -17.25 20.41 -18.52
N ASN A 44 -16.41 20.44 -17.48
CA ASN A 44 -16.67 19.70 -16.24
C ASN A 44 -17.86 20.29 -15.46
N ARG A 45 -18.68 19.47 -14.80
CA ARG A 45 -19.81 20.00 -14.00
C ARG A 45 -19.35 20.73 -12.73
N GLU A 46 -18.21 20.34 -12.17
CA GLU A 46 -17.68 20.93 -10.93
C GLU A 46 -16.94 22.25 -11.23
N VAL A 47 -17.48 23.37 -10.73
CA VAL A 47 -16.93 24.73 -10.95
C VAL A 47 -15.46 24.83 -10.51
N SER A 48 -15.10 24.22 -9.37
CA SER A 48 -13.71 24.22 -8.87
C SER A 48 -12.73 23.64 -9.88
N ARG A 49 -13.10 22.59 -10.63
CA ARG A 49 -12.23 21.99 -11.66
C ARG A 49 -12.11 22.85 -12.91
N LYS A 50 -13.11 23.70 -13.20
CA LYS A 50 -13.02 24.69 -14.30
C LYS A 50 -12.07 25.81 -13.93
N ILE A 51 -12.24 26.35 -12.71
CA ILE A 51 -11.43 27.46 -12.21
C ILE A 51 -9.97 26.99 -12.07
N ASN A 52 -9.74 25.87 -11.38
CA ASN A 52 -8.40 25.32 -11.11
C ASN A 52 -8.00 24.27 -12.15
N TRP A 53 -8.20 24.55 -13.44
CA TRP A 53 -8.02 23.58 -14.53
C TRP A 53 -6.58 23.05 -14.65
N TRP A 54 -5.59 23.80 -14.17
CA TRP A 54 -4.18 23.40 -14.18
C TRP A 54 -3.82 22.45 -13.02
N LYS A 55 -4.66 22.37 -11.99
CA LYS A 55 -4.45 21.51 -10.82
C LYS A 55 -5.12 20.14 -10.99
N PHE A 56 -4.69 19.18 -10.18
CA PHE A 56 -5.42 17.91 -10.09
C PHE A 56 -6.81 18.12 -9.50
N GLY A 57 -7.81 17.41 -10.04
CA GLY A 57 -9.18 17.53 -9.55
C GLY A 57 -9.37 17.07 -8.10
N ARG A 58 -8.42 16.32 -7.54
CA ARG A 58 -8.33 15.94 -6.13
C ARG A 58 -6.84 15.92 -5.74
N GLU A 59 -6.39 16.94 -5.04
CA GLU A 59 -4.96 17.16 -4.71
C GLU A 59 -4.45 16.24 -3.58
N ARG A 60 -5.36 15.71 -2.75
CA ARG A 60 -5.07 14.79 -1.64
C ARG A 60 -4.03 15.36 -0.64
N PRO A 61 -4.24 16.57 -0.09
CA PRO A 61 -3.26 17.22 0.79
C PRO A 61 -2.92 16.40 2.03
N ALA A 62 -3.91 15.75 2.67
CA ALA A 62 -3.67 14.89 3.84
C ALA A 62 -2.74 13.71 3.53
N MET A 63 -2.88 13.09 2.34
CA MET A 63 -1.99 12.01 1.91
C MET A 63 -0.58 12.54 1.66
N ARG A 64 -0.45 13.65 0.93
CA ARG A 64 0.86 14.27 0.63
C ARG A 64 1.59 14.66 1.91
N GLN A 65 0.89 15.29 2.85
CA GLN A 65 1.45 15.63 4.16
C GLN A 65 1.92 14.38 4.91
N ALA A 66 1.10 13.33 4.95
CA ALA A 66 1.43 12.10 5.67
C ALA A 66 2.66 11.35 5.12
N ILE A 67 2.95 11.46 3.82
CA ILE A 67 4.12 10.81 3.20
C ILE A 67 5.35 11.74 3.10
N SER A 68 5.18 13.06 3.26
CA SER A 68 6.23 14.06 2.97
C SER A 68 7.52 13.90 3.78
N SER A 69 7.43 13.38 5.01
CA SER A 69 8.58 13.16 5.89
C SER A 69 9.13 11.74 5.84
N LEU A 70 8.54 10.85 5.05
CA LEU A 70 8.94 9.45 4.97
C LEU A 70 10.03 9.27 3.92
N SER A 71 10.85 8.23 4.08
CA SER A 71 11.82 7.83 3.05
C SER A 71 11.14 7.14 1.86
N CYS A 72 10.04 6.44 2.13
CA CYS A 72 9.19 5.79 1.14
C CYS A 72 7.77 5.66 1.70
N TYR A 73 6.84 5.17 0.90
CA TYR A 73 5.53 4.76 1.37
C TYR A 73 5.15 3.41 0.75
N PHE A 74 4.21 2.67 1.34
CA PHE A 74 3.76 1.41 0.74
C PHE A 74 2.56 1.63 -0.16
N ALA A 75 2.57 1.06 -1.36
CA ALA A 75 1.48 1.11 -2.31
C ALA A 75 0.91 -0.29 -2.59
N ILE A 76 -0.37 -0.35 -2.96
CA ILE A 76 -1.07 -1.55 -3.44
C ILE A 76 -2.09 -1.17 -4.51
N PRO A 77 -2.30 -1.93 -5.61
CA PRO A 77 -3.38 -1.66 -6.54
C PRO A 77 -4.72 -1.92 -5.88
N LYS A 78 -5.71 -1.07 -6.15
CA LYS A 78 -7.08 -1.25 -5.65
C LYS A 78 -7.69 -2.56 -6.12
N ILE A 79 -7.35 -3.01 -7.33
CA ILE A 79 -7.87 -4.25 -7.93
C ILE A 79 -6.68 -5.07 -8.38
N ALA A 80 -6.50 -6.25 -7.81
CA ALA A 80 -5.42 -7.14 -8.15
C ALA A 80 -5.75 -8.60 -7.86
N LYS A 81 -5.20 -9.51 -8.68
CA LYS A 81 -5.18 -10.94 -8.39
C LYS A 81 -4.42 -11.27 -7.10
N TRP A 82 -3.27 -10.60 -6.91
CA TRP A 82 -2.42 -10.76 -5.74
C TRP A 82 -2.42 -9.47 -4.91
N VAL A 83 -2.70 -9.59 -3.62
CA VAL A 83 -2.61 -8.49 -2.65
C VAL A 83 -1.14 -8.33 -2.26
N ILE A 84 -0.46 -7.40 -2.90
CA ILE A 84 0.99 -7.18 -2.72
C ILE A 84 1.21 -5.71 -2.42
N PHE A 85 1.87 -5.46 -1.29
CA PHE A 85 2.36 -4.14 -0.91
C PHE A 85 3.81 -3.98 -1.37
N THR A 86 4.11 -2.82 -1.94
CA THR A 86 5.45 -2.50 -2.45
C THR A 86 5.87 -1.13 -1.92
N PRO A 87 7.10 -0.98 -1.41
CA PRO A 87 7.66 0.33 -1.09
C PRO A 87 7.86 1.16 -2.36
N VAL A 88 7.54 2.43 -2.25
CA VAL A 88 7.56 3.41 -3.33
C VAL A 88 8.28 4.65 -2.83
N ASP A 89 9.24 5.13 -3.61
CA ASP A 89 9.92 6.39 -3.33
C ASP A 89 8.93 7.56 -3.30
N VAL A 90 9.11 8.47 -2.34
CA VAL A 90 8.20 9.62 -2.16
C VAL A 90 8.16 10.60 -3.33
N SER A 91 9.17 10.58 -4.22
CA SER A 91 9.18 11.36 -5.46
C SER A 91 8.19 10.83 -6.51
N ILE A 92 7.70 9.60 -6.36
CA ILE A 92 6.78 8.98 -7.31
C ILE A 92 5.35 9.18 -6.82
N LEU A 93 4.51 9.82 -7.63
CA LEU A 93 3.13 10.07 -7.27
C LEU A 93 2.24 8.84 -7.54
N PRO A 94 1.42 8.42 -6.57
CA PRO A 94 0.49 7.32 -6.76
C PRO A 94 -0.71 7.79 -7.58
N CYS A 95 -1.04 7.04 -8.65
CA CYS A 95 -2.29 7.27 -9.37
C CYS A 95 -3.49 6.68 -8.64
N GLU A 96 -4.71 7.11 -9.00
CA GLU A 96 -5.97 6.74 -8.33
C GLU A 96 -6.20 5.22 -8.24
N ALA A 97 -5.63 4.45 -9.17
CA ALA A 97 -5.75 2.99 -9.16
C ALA A 97 -4.97 2.30 -8.02
N ASN A 98 -4.23 3.05 -7.20
CA ASN A 98 -3.48 2.53 -6.05
C ASN A 98 -4.01 3.10 -4.73
N MET A 99 -3.86 2.33 -3.67
CA MET A 99 -3.96 2.79 -2.28
C MET A 99 -2.56 3.03 -1.73
N VAL A 100 -2.47 3.99 -0.81
CA VAL A 100 -1.23 4.41 -0.15
C VAL A 100 -1.34 4.12 1.34
N ILE A 101 -0.30 3.51 1.90
CA ILE A 101 -0.09 3.37 3.33
C ILE A 101 1.08 4.28 3.70
N ALA A 102 0.81 5.29 4.52
CA ALA A 102 1.80 6.28 4.94
C ALA A 102 2.67 5.71 6.08
N SER A 103 3.59 4.82 5.71
CA SER A 103 4.59 4.24 6.59
C SER A 103 5.81 3.83 5.75
N ASP A 104 7.01 4.03 6.28
CA ASP A 104 8.26 3.48 5.77
C ASP A 104 8.84 2.38 6.69
N ASP A 105 8.11 1.96 7.72
CA ASP A 105 8.54 0.88 8.62
C ASP A 105 8.26 -0.50 7.99
N PHE A 106 9.33 -1.22 7.66
CA PHE A 106 9.25 -2.57 7.11
C PHE A 106 8.64 -3.60 8.07
N TYR A 107 8.53 -3.31 9.36
CA TYR A 107 7.69 -4.09 10.27
C TYR A 107 6.23 -4.09 9.81
N ILE A 108 5.66 -2.91 9.51
CA ILE A 108 4.29 -2.76 9.00
C ILE A 108 4.16 -3.46 7.66
N LEU A 109 5.14 -3.29 6.76
CA LEU A 109 5.15 -4.00 5.48
C LEU A 109 5.13 -5.53 5.68
N GLY A 110 5.87 -6.04 6.64
CA GLY A 110 5.92 -7.46 7.00
C GLY A 110 4.56 -7.98 7.47
N ILE A 111 3.90 -7.27 8.38
CA ILE A 111 2.55 -7.60 8.86
C ILE A 111 1.56 -7.62 7.69
N LEU A 112 1.53 -6.59 6.86
CA LEU A 112 0.61 -6.48 5.71
C LEU A 112 0.90 -7.49 4.60
N THR A 113 2.15 -7.94 4.49
CA THR A 113 2.55 -8.97 3.52
C THR A 113 2.17 -10.38 3.99
N SER A 114 1.92 -10.59 5.28
CA SER A 114 1.72 -11.91 5.88
C SER A 114 0.43 -12.62 5.44
N ASN A 115 0.38 -13.93 5.70
CA ASN A 115 -0.81 -14.75 5.49
C ASN A 115 -2.00 -14.29 6.34
N LEU A 116 -1.77 -13.78 7.55
CA LEU A 116 -2.84 -13.30 8.42
C LEU A 116 -3.58 -12.14 7.76
N HIS A 117 -2.85 -11.16 7.22
CA HIS A 117 -3.47 -10.06 6.48
C HIS A 117 -4.14 -10.55 5.20
N ARG A 118 -3.51 -11.45 4.44
CA ARG A 118 -4.14 -12.02 3.23
C ARG A 118 -5.44 -12.75 3.53
N MET A 119 -5.51 -13.51 4.63
CA MET A 119 -6.73 -14.19 5.10
C MET A 119 -7.81 -13.18 5.49
N TRP A 120 -7.44 -12.11 6.21
CA TRP A 120 -8.36 -11.03 6.56
C TRP A 120 -8.90 -10.32 5.33
N VAL A 121 -8.02 -9.93 4.41
CA VAL A 121 -8.40 -9.28 3.14
C VAL A 121 -9.34 -10.18 2.35
N LYS A 122 -9.07 -11.48 2.25
CA LYS A 122 -9.95 -12.42 1.55
C LYS A 122 -11.35 -12.49 2.18
N ALA A 123 -11.46 -12.35 3.50
CA ALA A 123 -12.74 -12.37 4.21
C ALA A 123 -13.50 -11.04 4.10
N GLN A 124 -12.78 -9.90 4.08
CA GLN A 124 -13.38 -8.56 4.17
C GLN A 124 -13.49 -7.79 2.83
N SER A 125 -12.80 -8.27 1.79
CA SER A 125 -12.81 -7.62 0.48
C SER A 125 -13.99 -8.05 -0.37
N SER A 126 -14.37 -7.17 -1.29
CA SER A 126 -15.21 -7.53 -2.43
C SER A 126 -14.33 -7.96 -3.61
N THR A 127 -14.94 -8.51 -4.66
CA THR A 127 -14.24 -8.83 -5.90
C THR A 127 -14.76 -8.00 -7.06
N LEU A 128 -13.89 -7.77 -8.05
CA LEU A 128 -14.28 -7.24 -9.36
C LEU A 128 -13.81 -8.21 -10.43
N LYS A 129 -14.75 -8.87 -11.12
CA LYS A 129 -14.46 -9.87 -12.15
C LYS A 129 -13.51 -10.98 -11.68
N GLY A 130 -13.60 -11.35 -10.40
CA GLY A 130 -12.76 -12.38 -9.76
C GLY A 130 -11.48 -11.86 -9.10
N ASP A 131 -11.03 -10.65 -9.42
CA ASP A 131 -9.88 -10.03 -8.74
C ASP A 131 -10.29 -9.40 -7.42
N THR A 132 -9.37 -9.41 -6.44
CA THR A 132 -9.60 -8.80 -5.13
C THR A 132 -9.67 -7.29 -5.27
N ARG A 133 -10.73 -6.68 -4.73
CA ARG A 133 -10.85 -5.22 -4.60
C ARG A 133 -10.46 -4.81 -3.18
N TYR A 134 -9.23 -4.32 -3.02
CA TYR A 134 -8.72 -3.81 -1.75
C TYR A 134 -9.35 -2.45 -1.42
N THR A 135 -10.10 -2.41 -0.31
CA THR A 135 -10.76 -1.19 0.18
C THR A 135 -10.20 -0.87 1.56
N ASN A 136 -9.65 0.33 1.76
CA ASN A 136 -8.98 0.70 3.01
C ASN A 136 -9.90 0.57 4.23
N THR A 137 -11.14 1.03 4.12
CA THR A 137 -12.11 1.04 5.23
C THR A 137 -12.60 -0.34 5.66
N THR A 138 -12.47 -1.37 4.82
CA THR A 138 -12.89 -2.74 5.16
C THR A 138 -11.74 -3.70 5.36
N CYS A 139 -10.59 -3.46 4.72
CA CYS A 139 -9.45 -4.35 4.78
C CYS A 139 -8.36 -3.83 5.73
N PHE A 140 -8.01 -2.55 5.66
CA PHE A 140 -6.87 -2.00 6.38
C PHE A 140 -7.27 -1.45 7.75
N GLU A 141 -8.24 -0.53 7.77
CA GLU A 141 -8.68 0.17 8.99
C GLU A 141 -9.31 -0.79 10.02
N THR A 142 -9.82 -1.93 9.56
CA THR A 142 -10.41 -2.96 10.43
C THR A 142 -9.42 -4.07 10.78
N PHE A 143 -8.23 -4.10 10.17
CA PHE A 143 -7.27 -5.17 10.43
C PHE A 143 -6.71 -5.04 11.86
N PRO A 144 -6.86 -6.06 12.70
CA PRO A 144 -6.44 -5.98 14.09
C PRO A 144 -4.94 -6.21 14.23
N PHE A 145 -4.14 -5.15 14.26
CA PHE A 145 -2.70 -5.22 14.47
C PHE A 145 -2.35 -5.84 15.85
N PRO A 146 -1.19 -6.50 16.00
CA PRO A 146 -0.81 -7.10 17.27
C PRO A 146 -0.45 -6.00 18.29
N GLN A 147 -1.05 -6.06 19.47
CA GLN A 147 -0.97 -4.99 20.46
C GLN A 147 0.28 -5.04 21.36
N THR A 148 0.91 -6.20 21.46
CA THR A 148 2.08 -6.40 22.32
C THR A 148 3.00 -7.43 21.68
N VAL A 149 4.16 -6.99 21.22
CA VAL A 149 5.12 -7.83 20.50
C VAL A 149 6.51 -7.64 21.12
N ASP A 150 7.25 -8.73 21.27
CA ASP A 150 8.66 -8.66 21.69
C ASP A 150 9.46 -7.90 20.62
N ILE A 151 10.27 -6.92 21.04
CA ILE A 151 11.11 -6.11 20.15
C ILE A 151 11.98 -6.96 19.23
N LYS A 152 12.46 -8.13 19.69
CA LYS A 152 13.23 -9.07 18.88
C LYS A 152 12.42 -9.66 17.74
N ILE A 153 11.11 -9.85 17.94
CA ILE A 153 10.20 -10.34 16.88
C ILE A 153 9.92 -9.21 15.89
N VAL A 154 9.71 -7.97 16.39
CA VAL A 154 9.56 -6.78 15.54
C VAL A 154 10.75 -6.65 14.58
N GLU A 155 11.98 -6.67 15.10
CA GLU A 155 13.20 -6.57 14.28
C GLU A 155 13.29 -7.72 13.27
N LYS A 156 12.99 -8.96 13.68
CA LYS A 156 13.01 -10.11 12.76
C LYS A 156 12.00 -9.96 11.62
N ILE A 157 10.80 -9.46 11.90
CA ILE A 157 9.77 -9.19 10.88
C ILE A 157 10.28 -8.11 9.91
N ARG A 158 10.85 -7.02 10.45
CA ARG A 158 11.40 -5.93 9.65
C ARG A 158 12.48 -6.43 8.68
N THR A 159 13.51 -7.11 9.20
CA THR A 159 14.59 -7.68 8.38
C THR A 159 14.05 -8.68 7.35
N LYS A 160 13.08 -9.52 7.72
CA LYS A 160 12.50 -10.50 6.79
C LYS A 160 11.67 -9.84 5.68
N ALA A 161 10.96 -8.77 5.98
CA ALA A 161 10.22 -7.98 4.99
C ALA A 161 11.17 -7.28 4.01
N GLU A 162 12.29 -6.73 4.49
CA GLU A 162 13.34 -6.15 3.66
C GLU A 162 13.97 -7.18 2.72
N GLU A 163 14.36 -8.34 3.24
CA GLU A 163 14.91 -9.45 2.44
C GLU A 163 13.93 -9.90 1.35
N LEU A 164 12.64 -10.02 1.70
CA LEU A 164 11.60 -10.37 0.75
C LEU A 164 11.40 -9.30 -0.32
N HIS A 165 11.48 -8.02 0.04
CA HIS A 165 11.42 -6.92 -0.92
C HIS A 165 12.63 -6.95 -1.87
N GLN A 166 13.84 -7.03 -1.33
CA GLN A 166 15.08 -7.11 -2.11
C GLN A 166 15.06 -8.29 -3.09
N TYR A 167 14.63 -9.47 -2.63
CA TYR A 167 14.47 -10.64 -3.49
C TYR A 167 13.49 -10.38 -4.65
N ARG A 168 12.32 -9.77 -4.37
CA ARG A 168 11.35 -9.44 -5.43
C ARG A 168 11.96 -8.49 -6.46
N THR A 169 12.60 -7.42 -6.01
CA THR A 169 13.25 -6.42 -6.88
C THR A 169 14.30 -7.10 -7.76
N GLN A 170 15.23 -7.85 -7.17
CA GLN A 170 16.28 -8.54 -7.90
C GLN A 170 15.72 -9.53 -8.93
N GLN A 171 14.70 -10.31 -8.58
CA GLN A 171 14.10 -11.27 -9.51
C GLN A 171 13.35 -10.58 -10.65
N MET A 172 12.65 -9.49 -10.36
CA MET A 172 11.94 -8.71 -11.37
C MET A 172 12.91 -8.10 -12.37
N GLU A 173 14.01 -7.51 -11.90
CA GLU A 173 15.08 -6.96 -12.75
C GLU A 173 15.78 -8.06 -13.56
N THR A 174 16.25 -9.13 -12.91
CA THR A 174 17.01 -10.20 -13.57
C THR A 174 16.19 -10.91 -14.64
N LYS A 175 14.89 -11.13 -14.38
CA LYS A 175 14.00 -11.85 -15.31
C LYS A 175 13.20 -10.94 -16.23
N GLN A 176 13.30 -9.62 -16.04
CA GLN A 176 12.44 -8.63 -16.71
C GLN A 176 10.95 -8.95 -16.53
N TRP A 177 10.58 -9.36 -15.31
CA TRP A 177 9.22 -9.73 -14.95
C TRP A 177 8.54 -8.63 -14.15
N GLY A 178 7.23 -8.43 -14.38
CA GLY A 178 6.39 -7.72 -13.43
C GLY A 178 6.06 -8.55 -12.20
N ILE A 179 5.68 -7.87 -11.11
CA ILE A 179 5.36 -8.49 -9.82
C ILE A 179 4.29 -9.59 -9.93
N THR A 180 3.26 -9.40 -10.77
CA THR A 180 2.21 -10.38 -11.00
C THR A 180 2.76 -11.67 -11.61
N THR A 181 3.68 -11.57 -12.57
CA THR A 181 4.33 -12.74 -13.20
C THR A 181 5.20 -13.47 -12.19
N LEU A 182 6.00 -12.74 -11.40
CA LEU A 182 6.80 -13.32 -10.32
C LEU A 182 5.94 -14.14 -9.37
N TYR A 183 4.83 -13.58 -8.90
CA TYR A 183 3.93 -14.27 -7.97
C TYR A 183 3.18 -15.44 -8.61
N ASN A 184 2.69 -15.29 -9.83
CA ASN A 184 2.07 -16.40 -10.56
C ASN A 184 3.01 -17.59 -10.72
N LYS A 185 4.31 -17.33 -10.91
CA LYS A 185 5.32 -18.37 -11.14
C LYS A 185 5.87 -18.98 -9.86
N PHE A 186 6.05 -18.21 -8.79
CA PHE A 186 6.82 -18.68 -7.62
C PHE A 186 6.02 -18.72 -6.33
N PHE A 187 4.91 -18.00 -6.18
CA PHE A 187 4.25 -17.88 -4.86
C PHE A 187 3.71 -19.21 -4.33
N ASN A 188 3.27 -20.12 -5.20
CA ASN A 188 2.77 -21.44 -4.84
C ASN A 188 3.80 -22.57 -5.04
N GLU A 189 5.04 -22.25 -5.42
CA GLU A 189 6.08 -23.25 -5.71
C GLU A 189 6.96 -23.48 -4.47
N PRO A 190 6.85 -24.63 -3.77
CA PRO A 190 7.54 -24.82 -2.48
C PRO A 190 9.06 -24.76 -2.56
N SER A 191 9.62 -25.11 -3.72
CA SER A 191 11.06 -25.05 -3.97
C SER A 191 11.57 -23.61 -4.16
N SER A 192 10.69 -22.68 -4.53
CA SER A 192 11.06 -21.29 -4.82
C SER A 192 11.47 -20.53 -3.56
N GLN A 193 12.39 -19.59 -3.73
CA GLN A 193 12.81 -18.71 -2.64
C GLN A 193 11.68 -17.75 -2.24
N LEU A 194 10.81 -17.33 -3.17
CA LEU A 194 9.65 -16.51 -2.85
C LEU A 194 8.74 -17.19 -1.83
N TYR A 195 8.39 -18.46 -2.08
CA TYR A 195 7.55 -19.25 -1.18
C TYR A 195 8.19 -19.38 0.21
N LYS A 196 9.48 -19.74 0.26
CA LYS A 196 10.22 -19.92 1.52
C LYS A 196 10.28 -18.64 2.35
N LEU A 197 10.52 -17.49 1.72
CA LEU A 197 10.55 -16.19 2.40
C LEU A 197 9.18 -15.82 2.97
N HIS A 198 8.09 -16.08 2.23
CA HIS A 198 6.73 -15.90 2.75
C HIS A 198 6.46 -16.82 3.94
N GLN A 199 6.80 -18.11 3.88
CA GLN A 199 6.61 -19.03 5.01
C GLN A 199 7.38 -18.58 6.27
N GLN A 200 8.61 -18.08 6.10
CA GLN A 200 9.41 -17.56 7.21
C GLN A 200 8.80 -16.28 7.81
N LEU A 201 8.35 -15.36 6.97
CA LEU A 201 7.66 -14.14 7.41
C LEU A 201 6.36 -14.48 8.13
N ASP A 202 5.55 -15.39 7.55
CA ASP A 202 4.27 -15.82 8.10
C ASP A 202 4.44 -16.43 9.50
N LYS A 203 5.50 -17.22 9.72
CA LYS A 203 5.83 -17.75 11.05
C LYS A 203 6.16 -16.64 12.06
N LEU A 204 6.99 -15.68 11.69
CA LEU A 204 7.35 -14.57 12.57
C LEU A 204 6.13 -13.71 12.94
N VAL A 205 5.22 -13.51 11.98
CA VAL A 205 3.99 -12.77 12.23
C VAL A 205 3.04 -13.58 13.11
N MET A 206 2.91 -14.90 12.91
CA MET A 206 2.18 -15.77 13.84
C MET A 206 2.72 -15.66 15.27
N ASP A 207 4.05 -15.64 15.45
CA ASP A 207 4.69 -15.46 16.75
C ASP A 207 4.34 -14.09 17.37
N ALA A 208 4.28 -13.03 16.56
CA ALA A 208 3.87 -11.69 17.02
C ALA A 208 2.42 -11.66 17.54
N TYR A 209 1.53 -12.45 16.95
CA TYR A 209 0.14 -12.61 17.40
C TYR A 209 -0.01 -13.68 18.50
N LYS A 210 1.03 -14.46 18.79
CA LYS A 210 1.00 -15.65 19.66
C LYS A 210 -0.02 -16.69 19.18
N PHE A 211 -0.18 -16.82 17.87
CA PHE A 211 -1.04 -17.82 17.25
C PHE A 211 -0.23 -19.06 16.87
N THR A 212 -0.88 -20.20 16.76
CA THR A 212 -0.29 -21.47 16.32
C THR A 212 -0.97 -21.98 15.04
N PRO A 213 -0.33 -22.86 14.25
CA PRO A 213 -0.91 -23.37 13.01
C PRO A 213 -2.24 -24.12 13.17
N GLU A 214 -2.54 -24.62 14.36
CA GLU A 214 -3.77 -25.37 14.68
C GLU A 214 -4.96 -24.44 14.97
N ASP A 215 -4.71 -23.14 15.12
CA ASP A 215 -5.74 -22.16 15.42
C ASP A 215 -6.64 -21.87 14.21
N ASP A 216 -7.90 -21.56 14.50
CA ASP A 216 -8.75 -20.83 13.55
C ASP A 216 -8.32 -19.36 13.52
N ILE A 217 -7.35 -19.07 12.64
CA ILE A 217 -6.75 -17.74 12.49
C ILE A 217 -7.79 -16.67 12.22
N LEU A 218 -8.78 -16.94 11.37
CA LEU A 218 -9.78 -15.93 11.03
C LEU A 218 -10.68 -15.62 12.22
N LYS A 219 -11.07 -16.64 12.99
CA LYS A 219 -11.84 -16.46 14.23
C LYS A 219 -11.02 -15.72 15.29
N LYS A 220 -9.73 -16.01 15.44
CA LYS A 220 -8.85 -15.29 16.37
C LYS A 220 -8.66 -13.83 15.98
N LEU A 221 -8.45 -13.55 14.68
CA LEU A 221 -8.40 -12.18 14.17
C LEU A 221 -9.72 -11.44 14.44
N LEU A 222 -10.86 -12.05 14.15
CA LEU A 222 -12.17 -11.44 14.42
C LEU A 222 -12.36 -11.14 15.92
N THR A 223 -11.97 -12.09 16.78
CA THR A 223 -12.05 -11.90 18.25
C THR A 223 -11.20 -10.71 18.68
N LEU A 224 -9.95 -10.64 18.22
CA LEU A 224 -9.07 -9.51 18.51
C LEU A 224 -9.66 -8.20 17.97
N ASN A 225 -10.18 -8.17 16.74
CA ASN A 225 -10.82 -6.98 16.18
C ASN A 225 -11.97 -6.45 17.07
N LEU A 226 -12.85 -7.33 17.55
CA LEU A 226 -13.96 -6.94 18.43
C LEU A 226 -13.46 -6.42 19.79
N GLU A 227 -12.43 -7.05 20.36
CA GLU A 227 -11.80 -6.59 21.60
C GLU A 227 -11.17 -5.19 21.46
N LEU A 228 -10.48 -4.94 20.34
CA LEU A 228 -9.87 -3.63 20.07
C LEU A 228 -10.92 -2.55 19.83
N ALA A 229 -11.98 -2.85 19.07
CA ALA A 229 -13.08 -1.93 18.86
C ALA A 229 -13.76 -1.53 20.18
N GLU A 230 -13.90 -2.47 21.13
CA GLU A 230 -14.45 -2.16 22.45
C GLU A 230 -13.51 -1.29 23.29
N LYS A 231 -12.20 -1.56 23.24
CA LYS A 231 -11.18 -0.70 23.88
C LYS A 231 -11.22 0.73 23.34
N GLU A 232 -11.32 0.89 22.02
CA GLU A 232 -11.40 2.22 21.40
C GLU A 232 -12.66 2.98 21.82
N LYS A 233 -13.82 2.31 21.90
CA LYS A 233 -15.06 2.93 22.43
C LYS A 233 -14.91 3.41 23.86
N GLN A 234 -14.10 2.72 24.66
CA GLN A 234 -13.77 3.09 26.04
C GLN A 234 -12.67 4.17 26.12
N GLY A 235 -12.15 4.65 24.97
CA GLY A 235 -11.08 5.64 24.91
C GLY A 235 -9.69 5.07 25.20
N ILE A 236 -9.53 3.74 25.25
CA ILE A 236 -8.24 3.09 25.45
C ILE A 236 -7.48 3.11 24.13
N LYS A 237 -6.26 3.66 24.15
CA LYS A 237 -5.39 3.71 22.98
C LYS A 237 -4.99 2.30 22.55
N ILE A 238 -5.16 2.00 21.26
CA ILE A 238 -4.68 0.77 20.63
C ILE A 238 -3.50 1.05 19.71
N VAL A 239 -2.71 0.01 19.45
CA VAL A 239 -1.66 0.02 18.42
C VAL A 239 -2.32 -0.18 17.06
N GLY A 240 -2.11 0.78 16.17
CA GLY A 240 -2.52 0.72 14.77
C GLY A 240 -1.32 0.67 13.84
N LEU A 241 -1.09 1.76 13.12
CA LEU A 241 -0.14 1.89 12.01
C LEU A 241 1.36 1.99 12.38
N TYR A 242 1.72 1.59 13.60
CA TYR A 242 3.06 1.78 14.15
C TYR A 242 3.53 0.52 14.84
N SER A 243 4.85 0.33 14.95
CA SER A 243 5.38 -0.74 15.77
C SER A 243 4.89 -0.59 17.22
N PRO A 244 4.47 -1.67 17.90
CA PRO A 244 4.16 -1.64 19.31
C PRO A 244 5.47 -1.54 20.09
N ASN A 245 6.10 -0.36 20.14
CA ASN A 245 7.10 0.13 21.10
C ASN A 245 7.62 1.50 20.65
#